data_AF-A0A9P6LLD0-F1
#
_entry.id   AF-A0A9P6LLD0-F1
#
_cell.length_a   1.000
_cell.length_b   1.000
_cell.length_c   1.000
_cell.angle_alpha   90.00
_cell.angle_beta   90.00
_cell.angle_gamma   90.00
#
_symmetry.space_group_name_H-M   'P 1'
#
loop_
_entity.id
_entity.type
_entity.pdbx_description
1 polymer ?
#
loop_
_entity_poly.entity_id
_entity_poly.type
_entity_poly.pdbx_seq_one_letter_code
_entity_poly.pdbx_strand_id
1 'polypeptide(L)'
;MYKPSIFCQRRSSHKSKSPIRCGLRQPILSLWMLFLLAQAVSSIAAASVVATNTGKTWTLAASGDGLGDALDSTDATVQAVWNLTRSATFSFFNMEGAADSDIPLSLAATTPASYILNVSRSAIDIGADVVLVHGPHTLRGVKTYRGRPVFYGLESLTYSLGLDFRGYKLPIEWDDGLIARVAFEDGRLSAVSLHPVIHNQLTNDTTLPERTLPKAPPLGVAQRVLMHLQKVSAAFGTSVRIEGGVGYVDLTT
;
A
#
# COMPACT_ATOMS: atom_id res chain seq x y z
N MET A 1 25.21 33.09 -28.00
CA MET A 1 23.91 32.39 -27.83
C MET A 1 23.67 32.24 -26.33
N TYR A 2 22.47 32.60 -25.89
CA TYR A 2 22.11 33.10 -24.55
C TYR A 2 22.39 32.16 -23.36
N LYS A 3 22.98 32.72 -22.29
CA LYS A 3 22.91 32.26 -20.89
C LYS A 3 22.13 33.34 -20.10
N PRO A 4 21.22 33.00 -19.17
CA PRO A 4 20.54 34.01 -18.36
C PRO A 4 21.37 34.36 -17.12
N SER A 5 21.56 35.66 -16.89
CA SER A 5 22.22 36.23 -15.71
C SER A 5 21.25 37.09 -14.90
N ILE A 6 21.31 36.88 -13.59
CA ILE A 6 20.73 37.70 -12.53
C ILE A 6 21.43 39.07 -12.56
N PHE A 7 20.67 40.17 -12.54
CA PHE A 7 21.22 41.53 -12.47
C PHE A 7 20.59 42.31 -11.31
N CYS A 8 21.45 42.86 -10.45
CA CYS A 8 21.10 43.83 -9.42
C CYS A 8 22.19 44.92 -9.35
N GLN A 9 21.83 46.08 -8.80
CA GLN A 9 22.54 47.38 -8.71
C GLN A 9 22.45 48.28 -9.95
N ARG A 10 22.31 49.62 -9.86
CA ARG A 10 22.30 50.63 -8.78
C ARG A 10 21.61 51.87 -9.38
N ARG A 11 20.79 52.63 -8.64
CA ARG A 11 20.39 53.99 -9.07
C ARG A 11 21.39 55.00 -8.49
N SER A 12 22.07 55.74 -9.37
CA SER A 12 22.93 56.87 -9.01
C SER A 12 22.12 58.13 -8.74
N SER A 13 22.71 59.00 -7.94
CA SER A 13 22.19 60.21 -7.31
C SER A 13 22.17 61.47 -8.18
N HIS A 14 21.40 62.45 -7.70
CA HIS A 14 21.45 63.92 -7.92
C HIS A 14 20.58 64.55 -9.03
N LYS A 15 19.44 65.17 -8.64
CA LYS A 15 19.25 66.64 -8.55
C LYS A 15 17.81 67.01 -8.12
N SER A 16 17.70 67.63 -6.94
CA SER A 16 16.91 68.83 -6.54
C SER A 16 15.46 69.06 -7.03
N LYS A 17 14.62 69.50 -6.05
CA LYS A 17 13.38 70.33 -6.09
C LYS A 17 12.01 69.63 -5.93
N SER A 18 11.42 69.76 -4.73
CA SER A 18 9.96 69.90 -4.51
C SER A 18 9.50 71.32 -4.91
N PRO A 19 8.18 71.66 -5.02
CA PRO A 19 6.94 70.90 -4.83
C PRO A 19 5.92 71.08 -6.00
N ILE A 20 4.72 70.47 -5.93
CA ILE A 20 3.40 71.07 -6.21
C ILE A 20 2.31 70.04 -5.85
N ARG A 21 1.36 70.47 -5.00
CA ARG A 21 0.10 69.77 -4.72
C ARG A 21 -0.86 69.97 -5.90
N CYS A 22 -1.48 68.90 -6.36
CA CYS A 22 -2.77 68.94 -7.04
C CYS A 22 -3.64 67.82 -6.47
N GLY A 23 -4.72 68.18 -5.78
CA GLY A 23 -5.75 67.24 -5.39
C GLY A 23 -6.65 66.91 -6.58
N LEU A 24 -7.16 65.69 -6.64
CA LEU A 24 -8.39 65.39 -7.35
C LEU A 24 -9.17 64.31 -6.61
N ARG A 25 -10.45 64.65 -6.40
CA ARG A 25 -11.59 63.94 -5.80
C ARG A 25 -11.53 62.41 -5.81
N GLN A 26 -11.79 61.81 -4.64
CA GLN A 26 -12.32 60.45 -4.56
C GLN A 26 -13.73 60.40 -5.16
N PRO A 27 -14.05 59.43 -6.03
CA PRO A 27 -15.42 58.99 -6.20
C PRO A 27 -15.75 57.97 -5.11
N ILE A 28 -16.77 58.31 -4.33
CA ILE A 28 -17.51 57.40 -3.47
C ILE A 28 -18.08 56.32 -4.37
N LEU A 29 -17.46 55.13 -4.40
CA LEU A 29 -18.14 53.94 -4.89
C LEU A 29 -19.12 53.51 -3.80
N SER A 30 -20.39 53.54 -4.18
CA SER A 30 -21.55 53.32 -3.36
C SER A 30 -21.55 51.94 -2.70
N LEU A 31 -21.97 51.93 -1.44
CA LEU A 31 -22.10 50.79 -0.52
C LEU A 31 -23.05 49.66 -1.00
N TRP A 32 -23.61 49.76 -2.20
CA TRP A 32 -24.59 48.84 -2.77
C TRP A 32 -23.95 47.69 -3.57
N MET A 33 -22.66 47.75 -3.90
CA MET A 33 -21.96 46.71 -4.64
C MET A 33 -21.24 45.67 -3.75
N LEU A 34 -21.31 45.84 -2.41
CA LEU A 34 -20.78 44.90 -1.41
C LEU A 34 -21.81 43.89 -0.89
N PHE A 35 -23.09 44.03 -1.27
CA PHE A 35 -24.16 43.12 -0.82
C PHE A 35 -24.43 41.92 -1.74
N LEU A 36 -23.79 41.86 -2.93
CA LEU A 36 -23.96 40.76 -3.89
C LEU A 36 -22.77 39.78 -3.96
N LEU A 37 -21.78 39.94 -3.06
CA LEU A 37 -20.65 39.02 -2.89
C LEU A 37 -20.64 38.32 -1.52
N ALA A 38 -21.77 38.35 -0.80
CA ALA A 38 -21.95 37.67 0.48
C ALA A 38 -22.90 36.45 0.40
N GLN A 39 -23.37 36.05 -0.80
CA GLN A 39 -24.22 34.86 -1.01
C GLN A 39 -23.59 33.80 -1.94
N ALA A 40 -22.27 33.73 -2.02
CA ALA A 40 -21.57 32.65 -2.71
C ALA A 40 -20.48 31.99 -1.85
N VAL A 41 -20.58 32.08 -0.52
CA VAL A 41 -19.95 31.10 0.37
C VAL A 41 -20.98 30.00 0.57
N SER A 42 -21.26 29.26 -0.51
CA SER A 42 -21.97 27.99 -0.39
C SER A 42 -21.10 27.09 0.45
N SER A 43 -21.58 26.82 1.66
CA SER A 43 -21.05 25.91 2.64
C SER A 43 -20.46 24.66 1.98
N ILE A 44 -19.14 24.61 1.82
CA ILE A 44 -18.45 23.34 2.01
C ILE A 44 -18.38 23.19 3.52
N ALA A 45 -19.52 22.84 4.11
CA ALA A 45 -19.46 22.00 5.29
C ALA A 45 -18.68 20.78 4.79
N ALA A 46 -17.40 20.68 5.17
CA ALA A 46 -16.75 19.39 5.19
C ALA A 46 -17.74 18.51 5.92
N ALA A 47 -18.44 17.64 5.19
CA ALA A 47 -19.25 16.63 5.78
C ALA A 47 -18.24 15.82 6.60
N SER A 48 -18.10 16.18 7.87
CA SER A 48 -17.72 15.24 8.90
C SER A 48 -18.88 14.27 8.89
N VAL A 49 -18.80 13.32 7.95
CA VAL A 49 -19.48 12.06 8.08
C VAL A 49 -18.85 11.47 9.33
N VAL A 50 -19.39 11.86 10.48
CA VAL A 50 -19.30 11.07 11.68
C VAL A 50 -20.09 9.83 11.30
N ALA A 51 -19.37 8.87 10.72
CA ALA A 51 -19.93 7.61 10.32
C ALA A 51 -20.57 7.01 11.57
N THR A 52 -21.90 7.04 11.63
CA THR A 52 -22.64 6.35 12.67
C THR A 52 -22.41 4.87 12.43
N ASN A 53 -21.48 4.29 13.19
CA ASN A 53 -21.01 2.93 13.04
C ASN A 53 -22.13 1.96 13.46
N THR A 54 -22.97 1.58 12.50
CA THR A 54 -24.11 0.67 12.69
C THR A 54 -23.85 -0.76 12.20
N GLY A 55 -22.60 -1.15 11.93
CA GLY A 55 -22.26 -2.55 11.67
C GLY A 55 -21.13 -2.75 10.66
N LYS A 56 -20.12 -3.53 11.06
CA LYS A 56 -19.08 -4.20 10.25
C LYS A 56 -18.79 -3.55 8.88
N THR A 57 -18.39 -2.29 8.86
CA THR A 57 -17.98 -1.61 7.63
C THR A 57 -16.56 -2.01 7.26
N TRP A 58 -16.29 -2.24 5.98
CA TRP A 58 -14.95 -2.60 5.48
C TRP A 58 -14.54 -1.69 4.33
N THR A 59 -13.28 -1.24 4.34
CA THR A 59 -12.65 -0.53 3.22
C THR A 59 -11.53 -1.39 2.65
N LEU A 60 -11.56 -1.65 1.34
CA LEU A 60 -10.43 -2.21 0.61
C LEU A 60 -9.80 -1.09 -0.22
N ALA A 61 -8.63 -0.63 0.21
CA ALA A 61 -7.81 0.32 -0.53
C ALA A 61 -6.82 -0.46 -1.40
N ALA A 62 -7.11 -0.59 -2.69
CA ALA A 62 -6.21 -1.22 -3.65
C ALA A 62 -5.45 -0.16 -4.45
N SER A 63 -4.15 -0.39 -4.66
CA SER A 63 -3.33 0.39 -5.59
C SER A 63 -2.86 -0.48 -6.75
N GLY A 64 -2.58 0.18 -7.88
CA GLY A 64 -1.84 -0.42 -8.98
C GLY A 64 -0.32 -0.26 -8.81
N ASP A 65 0.41 -0.57 -9.87
CA ASP A 65 1.87 -0.43 -9.95
C ASP A 65 2.37 0.98 -9.56
N GLY A 66 3.48 1.03 -8.83
CA GLY A 66 4.25 2.26 -8.63
C GLY A 66 3.73 3.24 -7.59
N LEU A 67 2.73 2.89 -6.76
CA LEU A 67 2.22 3.78 -5.71
C LEU A 67 3.31 4.25 -4.74
N GLY A 68 4.33 3.41 -4.50
CA GLY A 68 5.41 3.73 -3.58
C GLY A 68 6.37 4.83 -4.00
N ASP A 69 6.40 5.19 -5.29
CA ASP A 69 7.34 6.17 -5.82
C ASP A 69 6.78 7.61 -5.81
N ALA A 70 5.48 7.80 -5.51
CA ALA A 70 4.78 9.05 -5.82
C ALA A 70 3.76 9.54 -4.78
N LEU A 71 3.66 8.94 -3.59
CA LEU A 71 2.71 9.42 -2.57
C LEU A 71 3.28 10.57 -1.74
N ASP A 72 2.90 11.80 -2.08
CA ASP A 72 2.99 12.92 -1.15
C ASP A 72 1.91 12.76 -0.06
N SER A 73 2.34 12.30 1.11
CA SER A 73 1.46 12.14 2.28
C SER A 73 0.83 13.44 2.78
N THR A 74 1.23 14.61 2.29
CA THR A 74 0.67 15.90 2.68
C THR A 74 -0.40 16.43 1.71
N ASP A 75 -0.56 15.81 0.53
CA ASP A 75 -1.58 16.19 -0.44
C ASP A 75 -3.00 15.96 0.10
N ALA A 76 -3.88 16.96 -0.06
CA ALA A 76 -5.23 16.92 0.48
C ALA A 76 -6.12 15.84 -0.16
N THR A 77 -5.89 15.53 -1.44
CA THR A 77 -6.61 14.48 -2.17
C THR A 77 -6.19 13.11 -1.66
N VAL A 78 -4.88 12.92 -1.45
CA VAL A 78 -4.32 11.71 -0.83
C VAL A 78 -4.88 11.52 0.59
N GLN A 79 -4.94 12.60 1.38
CA GLN A 79 -5.53 12.56 2.73
C GLN A 79 -7.03 12.22 2.74
N ALA A 80 -7.79 12.63 1.72
CA ALA A 80 -9.21 12.28 1.61
C ALA A 80 -9.44 10.77 1.41
N VAL A 81 -8.61 10.11 0.58
CA VAL A 81 -8.65 8.65 0.39
C VAL A 81 -8.31 7.93 1.71
N TRP A 82 -7.32 8.43 2.43
CA TRP A 82 -6.95 7.88 3.73
C TRP A 82 -8.03 8.09 4.80
N ASN A 83 -8.74 9.22 4.79
CA ASN A 83 -9.88 9.44 5.68
C ASN A 83 -11.01 8.43 5.44
N LEU A 84 -11.28 8.04 4.19
CA LEU A 84 -12.23 6.96 3.86
C LEU A 84 -11.74 5.60 4.36
N THR A 85 -10.44 5.37 4.32
CA THR A 85 -9.84 4.16 4.89
C THR A 85 -9.97 4.14 6.41
N ARG A 86 -9.85 5.30 7.09
CA ARG A 86 -10.00 5.42 8.54
C ARG A 86 -11.44 5.27 9.06
N SER A 87 -12.45 5.48 8.21
CA SER A 87 -13.85 5.48 8.65
C SER A 87 -14.47 4.08 8.70
N ALA A 88 -13.80 3.06 8.17
CA ALA A 88 -14.26 1.68 8.23
C ALA A 88 -13.94 0.99 9.56
N THR A 89 -14.72 -0.04 9.88
CA THR A 89 -14.47 -0.92 11.03
C THR A 89 -13.26 -1.82 10.78
N PHE A 90 -13.05 -2.21 9.50
CA PHE A 90 -11.89 -2.99 9.05
C PHE A 90 -11.33 -2.42 7.75
N SER A 91 -10.03 -2.23 7.66
CA SER A 91 -9.39 -1.69 6.46
C SER A 91 -8.27 -2.56 5.93
N PHE A 92 -8.37 -2.93 4.66
CA PHE A 92 -7.41 -3.74 3.93
C PHE A 92 -6.70 -2.87 2.91
N PHE A 93 -5.37 -2.86 2.91
CA PHE A 93 -4.57 -2.18 1.91
C PHE A 93 -3.90 -3.21 1.00
N ASN A 94 -4.14 -3.12 -0.30
CA ASN A 94 -3.60 -4.02 -1.32
C ASN A 94 -2.70 -3.25 -2.28
N MET A 95 -1.50 -3.76 -2.59
CA MET A 95 -0.62 -3.15 -3.59
C MET A 95 0.16 -4.19 -4.41
N GLU A 96 0.47 -3.81 -5.64
CA GLU A 96 1.43 -4.52 -6.49
C GLU A 96 2.87 -4.04 -6.20
N GLY A 97 3.74 -4.96 -5.79
CA GLY A 97 5.17 -4.70 -5.58
C GLY A 97 5.97 -4.97 -6.85
N ALA A 98 5.89 -4.08 -7.85
CA ALA A 98 6.46 -4.32 -9.18
C ALA A 98 8.00 -4.11 -9.31
N ALA A 99 8.67 -3.39 -8.40
CA ALA A 99 10.11 -3.11 -8.52
C ALA A 99 11.00 -4.23 -7.94
N ASP A 100 10.68 -5.46 -8.34
CA ASP A 100 11.56 -6.63 -8.31
C ASP A 100 11.82 -7.15 -9.74
N SER A 101 11.67 -6.29 -10.77
CA SER A 101 11.49 -6.65 -12.19
C SER A 101 12.67 -7.34 -12.91
N ASP A 102 13.73 -7.74 -12.22
CA ASP A 102 14.76 -8.60 -12.82
C ASP A 102 14.23 -10.03 -12.85
N ILE A 103 13.61 -10.42 -13.97
CA ILE A 103 13.30 -11.81 -14.28
C ILE A 103 14.55 -12.45 -14.93
N PRO A 104 15.06 -13.58 -14.38
CA PRO A 104 14.51 -14.32 -13.26
C PRO A 104 14.89 -13.69 -11.92
N LEU A 105 13.89 -13.55 -11.03
CA LEU A 105 14.15 -13.18 -9.65
C LEU A 105 15.20 -14.14 -9.10
N SER A 106 16.25 -13.61 -8.48
CA SER A 106 17.13 -14.49 -7.73
C SER A 106 16.27 -15.23 -6.71
N LEU A 107 16.45 -16.55 -6.59
CA LEU A 107 15.84 -17.40 -5.58
C LEU A 107 15.96 -16.86 -4.14
N ALA A 108 16.87 -15.91 -3.91
CA ALA A 108 17.13 -15.23 -2.65
C ALA A 108 16.38 -13.90 -2.46
N ALA A 109 15.59 -13.41 -3.43
CA ALA A 109 14.86 -12.14 -3.35
C ALA A 109 13.58 -12.26 -2.49
N THR A 110 13.72 -12.80 -1.28
CA THR A 110 12.65 -12.89 -0.27
C THR A 110 12.50 -11.59 0.53
N THR A 111 13.44 -10.65 0.36
CA THR A 111 13.43 -9.34 0.99
C THR A 111 12.78 -8.33 0.05
N PRO A 112 11.63 -7.74 0.43
CA PRO A 112 11.01 -6.68 -0.37
C PRO A 112 11.90 -5.46 -0.49
N ALA A 113 11.77 -4.73 -1.59
CA ALA A 113 12.37 -3.41 -1.75
C ALA A 113 11.98 -2.47 -0.59
N SER A 114 12.86 -1.53 -0.24
CA SER A 114 12.69 -0.65 0.92
C SER A 114 11.42 0.20 0.85
N TYR A 115 11.00 0.62 -0.35
CA TYR A 115 9.75 1.37 -0.51
C TYR A 115 8.52 0.52 -0.15
N ILE A 116 8.51 -0.80 -0.44
CA ILE A 116 7.45 -1.72 -0.05
C ILE A 116 7.31 -1.74 1.47
N LEU A 117 8.44 -1.78 2.19
CA LEU A 117 8.46 -1.73 3.65
C LEU A 117 7.91 -0.40 4.18
N ASN A 118 8.27 0.72 3.54
CA ASN A 118 7.86 2.05 3.97
C ASN A 118 6.38 2.31 3.72
N VAL A 119 5.87 2.02 2.51
CA VAL A 119 4.45 2.15 2.16
C VAL A 119 3.59 1.27 3.06
N SER A 120 4.02 0.02 3.32
CA SER A 120 3.28 -0.88 4.20
C SER A 120 3.19 -0.34 5.63
N ARG A 121 4.28 0.21 6.16
CA ARG A 121 4.28 0.88 7.48
C ARG A 121 3.34 2.07 7.49
N SER A 122 3.44 2.95 6.49
CA SER A 122 2.57 4.12 6.36
C SER A 122 1.09 3.74 6.28
N ALA A 123 0.74 2.70 5.52
CA ALA A 123 -0.64 2.22 5.42
C ALA A 123 -1.19 1.78 6.77
N ILE A 124 -0.40 1.02 7.56
CA ILE A 124 -0.77 0.65 8.94
C ILE A 124 -0.88 1.89 9.84
N ASP A 125 0.10 2.80 9.79
CA ASP A 125 0.12 4.04 10.58
C ASP A 125 -1.09 4.93 10.32
N ILE A 126 -1.59 4.89 9.09
CA ILE A 126 -2.72 5.68 8.62
C ILE A 126 -4.08 5.03 8.92
N GLY A 127 -4.13 3.73 9.19
CA GLY A 127 -5.33 3.06 9.68
C GLY A 127 -5.63 1.68 9.12
N ALA A 128 -4.85 1.16 8.15
CA ALA A 128 -5.06 -0.19 7.64
C ALA A 128 -4.86 -1.24 8.74
N ASP A 129 -5.75 -2.22 8.80
CA ASP A 129 -5.68 -3.38 9.71
C ASP A 129 -4.87 -4.53 9.12
N VAL A 130 -4.81 -4.62 7.79
CA VAL A 130 -4.05 -5.62 7.06
C VAL A 130 -3.43 -4.97 5.82
N VAL A 131 -2.18 -5.29 5.54
CA VAL A 131 -1.53 -4.97 4.26
C VAL A 131 -1.25 -6.26 3.48
N LEU A 132 -1.61 -6.26 2.20
CA LEU A 132 -1.40 -7.34 1.26
C LEU A 132 -0.56 -6.81 0.10
N VAL A 133 0.59 -7.43 -0.14
CA VAL A 133 1.44 -7.17 -1.30
C VAL A 133 1.37 -8.37 -2.23
N HIS A 134 1.13 -8.12 -3.51
CA HIS A 134 1.19 -9.12 -4.58
C HIS A 134 2.15 -8.67 -5.69
N GLY A 135 2.41 -9.54 -6.66
CA GLY A 135 3.32 -9.28 -7.79
C GLY A 135 4.71 -9.94 -7.73
N PRO A 136 5.35 -10.23 -6.57
CA PRO A 136 6.71 -10.78 -6.58
C PRO A 136 6.80 -12.26 -6.97
N HIS A 137 5.67 -12.92 -7.24
CA HIS A 137 5.57 -14.30 -7.73
C HIS A 137 6.38 -15.34 -6.92
N THR A 138 6.69 -15.03 -5.66
CA THR A 138 7.54 -15.82 -4.76
C THR A 138 7.11 -15.59 -3.32
N LEU A 139 7.00 -16.66 -2.54
CA LEU A 139 6.45 -16.55 -1.19
C LEU A 139 7.40 -15.74 -0.29
N ARG A 140 6.89 -14.61 0.22
CA ARG A 140 7.65 -13.66 1.06
C ARG A 140 7.17 -13.68 2.50
N GLY A 141 8.02 -13.17 3.38
CA GLY A 141 7.75 -13.18 4.81
C GLY A 141 6.53 -12.35 5.21
N VAL A 142 5.97 -12.68 6.36
CA VAL A 142 4.96 -11.89 7.04
C VAL A 142 5.65 -11.03 8.08
N LYS A 143 5.19 -9.78 8.20
CA LYS A 143 5.58 -8.90 9.28
C LYS A 143 4.38 -8.52 10.12
N THR A 144 4.51 -8.60 11.43
CA THR A 144 3.63 -7.92 12.36
C THR A 144 4.19 -6.52 12.63
N TYR A 145 3.36 -5.49 12.46
CA TYR A 145 3.70 -4.11 12.77
C TYR A 145 2.55 -3.46 13.54
N ARG A 146 2.80 -3.03 14.79
CA ARG A 146 1.78 -2.49 15.69
C ARG A 146 0.60 -3.46 15.88
N GLY A 147 0.90 -4.76 16.02
CA GLY A 147 -0.10 -5.81 16.14
C GLY A 147 -0.96 -6.05 14.89
N ARG A 148 -0.55 -5.57 13.72
CA ARG A 148 -1.26 -5.75 12.44
C ARG A 148 -0.37 -6.44 11.40
N PRO A 149 -0.88 -7.42 10.64
CA PRO A 149 -0.08 -8.18 9.69
C PRO A 149 0.11 -7.42 8.37
N VAL A 150 1.33 -7.55 7.86
CA VAL A 150 1.75 -7.16 6.52
C VAL A 150 2.22 -8.43 5.82
N PHE A 151 1.47 -8.86 4.82
CA PHE A 151 1.82 -10.00 3.98
C PHE A 151 2.58 -9.47 2.75
N TYR A 152 3.89 -9.70 2.68
CA TYR A 152 4.72 -9.20 1.57
C TYR A 152 4.61 -10.01 0.28
N GLY A 153 3.84 -11.08 0.30
CA GLY A 153 3.63 -11.99 -0.82
C GLY A 153 2.95 -13.28 -0.35
N LEU A 154 1.63 -13.37 -0.53
CA LEU A 154 0.86 -14.61 -0.28
C LEU A 154 0.86 -15.55 -1.49
N GLU A 155 1.11 -14.99 -2.67
CA GLU A 155 1.36 -15.67 -3.93
C GLU A 155 0.22 -16.53 -4.49
N SER A 156 0.59 -17.39 -5.42
CA SER A 156 -0.24 -18.12 -6.36
C SER A 156 -1.44 -18.79 -5.71
N LEU A 157 -2.62 -18.22 -5.95
CA LEU A 157 -3.91 -18.86 -5.65
C LEU A 157 -4.51 -19.50 -6.90
N THR A 158 -4.57 -18.77 -8.02
CA THR A 158 -5.14 -19.26 -9.30
C THR A 158 -4.18 -19.09 -10.48
N TYR A 159 -2.92 -18.77 -10.19
CA TYR A 159 -1.88 -18.51 -11.17
C TYR A 159 -0.76 -19.52 -10.96
N SER A 160 -0.36 -20.24 -12.00
CA SER A 160 0.78 -21.15 -11.95
C SER A 160 1.44 -21.17 -13.31
N LEU A 161 2.76 -20.96 -13.33
CA LEU A 161 3.56 -21.02 -14.55
C LEU A 161 4.14 -22.42 -14.80
N GLY A 162 4.05 -23.32 -13.81
CA GLY A 162 4.72 -24.61 -13.82
C GLY A 162 6.21 -24.47 -13.52
N LEU A 163 6.93 -25.60 -13.46
CA LEU A 163 8.38 -25.60 -13.19
C LEU A 163 9.22 -25.36 -14.45
N ASP A 164 8.57 -25.26 -15.61
CA ASP A 164 9.19 -24.92 -16.89
C ASP A 164 8.38 -23.83 -17.58
N PHE A 165 8.93 -22.62 -17.61
CA PHE A 165 8.28 -21.48 -18.24
C PHE A 165 9.21 -20.83 -19.26
N ARG A 166 8.83 -20.89 -20.55
CA ARG A 166 9.59 -20.31 -21.67
C ARG A 166 11.07 -20.74 -21.70
N GLY A 167 11.38 -21.97 -21.29
CA GLY A 167 12.73 -22.52 -21.25
C GLY A 167 13.51 -22.21 -19.96
N TYR A 168 12.90 -21.51 -19.00
CA TYR A 168 13.46 -21.33 -17.66
C TYR A 168 12.94 -22.42 -16.73
N LYS A 169 13.85 -23.04 -15.99
CA LYS A 169 13.50 -23.92 -14.87
C LYS A 169 13.18 -23.06 -13.66
N LEU A 170 11.90 -23.02 -13.29
CA LEU A 170 11.45 -22.31 -12.11
C LEU A 170 11.56 -23.22 -10.88
N PRO A 171 11.89 -22.66 -9.71
CA PRO A 171 11.93 -23.42 -8.48
C PRO A 171 10.51 -23.78 -8.01
N ILE A 172 10.40 -24.82 -7.17
CA ILE A 172 9.11 -25.29 -6.68
C ILE A 172 8.37 -24.22 -5.85
N GLU A 173 9.13 -23.32 -5.21
CA GLU A 173 8.63 -22.21 -4.40
C GLU A 173 7.93 -21.11 -5.20
N TRP A 174 8.08 -21.07 -6.52
CA TRP A 174 7.44 -20.06 -7.38
C TRP A 174 5.90 -20.19 -7.40
N ASP A 175 5.41 -21.42 -7.33
CA ASP A 175 3.97 -21.73 -7.33
C ASP A 175 3.45 -22.10 -5.93
N ASP A 176 4.25 -21.86 -4.88
CA ASP A 176 3.76 -22.00 -3.51
C ASP A 176 2.85 -20.83 -3.16
N GLY A 177 1.68 -21.13 -2.60
CA GLY A 177 0.73 -20.11 -2.17
C GLY A 177 0.26 -20.30 -0.74
N LEU A 178 -0.34 -19.25 -0.18
CA LEU A 178 -0.98 -19.27 1.12
C LEU A 178 -2.39 -18.67 1.04
N ILE A 179 -3.32 -19.31 1.74
CA ILE A 179 -4.54 -18.66 2.20
C ILE A 179 -4.28 -18.16 3.62
N ALA A 180 -4.31 -16.84 3.80
CA ALA A 180 -4.25 -16.22 5.13
C ALA A 180 -5.66 -16.04 5.68
N ARG A 181 -5.96 -16.68 6.81
CA ARG A 181 -7.17 -16.41 7.59
C ARG A 181 -6.83 -15.42 8.69
N VAL A 182 -7.41 -14.22 8.57
CA VAL A 182 -7.27 -13.11 9.51
C VAL A 182 -8.59 -12.98 10.29
N ALA A 183 -8.56 -13.27 11.58
CA ALA A 183 -9.74 -13.26 12.44
C ALA A 183 -9.82 -11.96 13.24
N PHE A 184 -11.03 -11.40 13.31
CA PHE A 184 -11.34 -10.21 14.08
C PHE A 184 -12.43 -10.51 15.11
N GLU A 185 -12.23 -10.03 16.34
CA GLU A 185 -13.16 -10.10 17.46
C GLU A 185 -13.32 -8.69 18.04
N ASP A 186 -14.56 -8.24 18.24
CA ASP A 186 -14.88 -6.91 18.76
C ASP A 186 -14.14 -5.75 18.06
N GLY A 187 -14.00 -5.85 16.73
CA GLY A 187 -13.33 -4.84 15.91
C GLY A 187 -11.79 -4.85 16.03
N ARG A 188 -11.20 -5.87 16.68
CA ARG A 188 -9.75 -6.02 16.85
C ARG A 188 -9.28 -7.32 16.23
N LEU A 189 -8.07 -7.29 15.67
CA LEU A 189 -7.43 -8.50 15.19
C LEU A 189 -7.17 -9.46 16.37
N SER A 190 -7.68 -10.69 16.29
CA SER A 190 -7.54 -11.71 17.34
C SER A 190 -6.57 -12.82 16.95
N ALA A 191 -6.53 -13.22 15.68
CA ALA A 191 -5.65 -14.29 15.23
C ALA A 191 -5.33 -14.22 13.74
N VAL A 192 -4.16 -14.73 13.37
CA VAL A 192 -3.79 -14.97 11.97
C VAL A 192 -3.30 -16.41 11.82
N SER A 193 -3.93 -17.15 10.91
CA SER A 193 -3.51 -18.50 10.54
C SER A 193 -3.26 -18.61 9.03
N LEU A 194 -2.29 -19.42 8.65
CA LEU A 194 -1.73 -19.53 7.32
C LEU A 194 -1.90 -20.96 6.82
N HIS A 195 -2.56 -21.10 5.67
CA HIS A 195 -2.97 -22.37 5.10
C HIS A 195 -2.29 -22.54 3.74
N PRO A 196 -1.25 -23.38 3.64
CA PRO A 196 -0.59 -23.68 2.37
C PRO A 196 -1.57 -24.16 1.31
N VAL A 197 -1.39 -23.64 0.11
CA VAL A 197 -2.03 -24.13 -1.11
C VAL A 197 -0.96 -24.45 -2.14
N ILE A 198 -1.25 -25.42 -2.99
CA ILE A 198 -0.41 -25.80 -4.12
C ILE A 198 -1.27 -25.90 -5.38
N HIS A 199 -0.61 -25.96 -6.51
CA HIS A 199 -1.15 -26.30 -7.82
C HIS A 199 -0.63 -27.68 -8.24
N ASN A 200 -0.64 -27.98 -9.54
CA ASN A 200 -0.09 -29.24 -10.07
C ASN A 200 1.45 -29.28 -10.14
N GLN A 201 2.17 -28.30 -9.57
CA GLN A 201 3.63 -28.20 -9.68
C GLN A 201 4.39 -29.41 -9.13
N LEU A 202 3.82 -30.17 -8.18
CA LEU A 202 4.41 -31.42 -7.68
C LEU A 202 4.60 -32.48 -8.77
N THR A 203 3.78 -32.42 -9.82
CA THR A 203 3.84 -33.35 -10.96
C THR A 203 4.50 -32.72 -12.19
N ASN A 204 4.65 -31.39 -12.19
CA ASN A 204 4.98 -30.57 -13.36
C ASN A 204 4.13 -30.89 -14.61
N ASP A 205 2.94 -31.47 -14.42
CA ASP A 205 2.05 -31.81 -15.51
C ASP A 205 1.25 -30.57 -15.92
N THR A 206 1.75 -29.92 -16.96
CA THR A 206 1.11 -28.74 -17.56
C THR A 206 0.03 -29.12 -18.57
N THR A 207 -0.26 -30.40 -18.80
CA THR A 207 -1.25 -30.81 -19.81
C THR A 207 -2.67 -30.88 -19.26
N LEU A 208 -2.82 -30.94 -17.94
CA LEU A 208 -4.12 -31.06 -17.28
C LEU A 208 -4.88 -29.71 -17.26
N PRO A 209 -6.21 -29.70 -17.55
CA PRO A 209 -7.04 -28.49 -17.50
C PRO A 209 -7.07 -27.81 -16.12
N GLU A 210 -6.91 -28.59 -15.06
CA GLU A 210 -7.01 -28.18 -13.66
C GLU A 210 -5.68 -27.70 -13.05
N ARG A 211 -4.62 -27.57 -13.85
CA ARG A 211 -3.27 -27.26 -13.35
C ARG A 211 -3.16 -25.96 -12.57
N THR A 212 -4.04 -24.99 -12.83
CA THR A 212 -4.08 -23.68 -12.16
C THR A 212 -5.07 -23.64 -10.99
N LEU A 213 -5.74 -24.74 -10.67
CA LEU A 213 -6.66 -24.80 -9.54
C LEU A 213 -5.86 -24.97 -8.23
N PRO A 214 -6.12 -24.15 -7.20
CA PRO A 214 -5.52 -24.33 -5.89
C PRO A 214 -6.03 -25.63 -5.25
N LYS A 215 -5.12 -26.35 -4.61
CA LYS A 215 -5.34 -27.63 -3.94
C LYS A 215 -4.70 -27.59 -2.56
N ALA A 216 -5.28 -28.33 -1.62
CA ALA A 216 -4.65 -28.57 -0.33
C ALA A 216 -3.41 -29.46 -0.52
N PRO A 217 -2.23 -29.08 0.00
CA PRO A 217 -1.03 -29.89 -0.13
C PRO A 217 -1.03 -31.09 0.83
N PRO A 218 -0.29 -32.17 0.49
CA PRO A 218 0.09 -33.18 1.47
C PRO A 218 0.83 -32.54 2.66
N LEU A 219 0.72 -33.15 3.85
CA LEU A 219 1.25 -32.58 5.10
C LEU A 219 2.74 -32.19 5.01
N GLY A 220 3.59 -33.04 4.43
CA GLY A 220 5.02 -32.74 4.29
C GLY A 220 5.29 -31.52 3.39
N VAL A 221 4.46 -31.30 2.38
CA VAL A 221 4.54 -30.13 1.50
C VAL A 221 4.03 -28.89 2.23
N ALA A 222 2.92 -28.99 2.97
CA ALA A 222 2.43 -27.91 3.81
C ALA A 222 3.51 -27.43 4.79
N GLN A 223 4.18 -28.38 5.46
CA GLN A 223 5.27 -28.08 6.40
C GLN A 223 6.47 -27.43 5.71
N ARG A 224 6.87 -27.88 4.51
CA ARG A 224 7.94 -27.24 3.71
C ARG A 224 7.63 -25.76 3.46
N VAL A 225 6.43 -25.47 2.96
CA VAL A 225 5.98 -24.10 2.67
C VAL A 225 6.01 -23.24 3.94
N LEU A 226 5.48 -23.76 5.05
CA LEU A 226 5.43 -23.04 6.32
C LEU A 226 6.82 -22.85 6.95
N MET A 227 7.74 -23.80 6.81
CA MET A 227 9.12 -23.65 7.29
C MET A 227 9.88 -22.58 6.49
N HIS A 228 9.67 -22.52 5.17
CA HIS A 228 10.19 -21.41 4.36
C HIS A 228 9.64 -20.08 4.87
N LEU A 229 8.31 -19.98 5.03
CA LEU A 229 7.67 -18.77 5.53
C LEU A 229 8.15 -18.36 6.93
N GLN A 230 8.32 -19.31 7.85
CA GLN A 230 8.86 -19.08 9.18
C GLN A 230 10.26 -18.46 9.10
N LYS A 231 11.13 -19.02 8.23
CA LYS A 231 12.49 -18.49 8.01
C LYS A 231 12.47 -17.07 7.46
N VAL A 232 11.68 -16.79 6.43
CA VAL A 232 11.66 -15.46 5.80
C VAL A 232 10.92 -14.41 6.65
N SER A 233 9.97 -14.83 7.49
CA SER A 233 9.27 -13.93 8.44
C SER A 233 10.14 -13.53 9.63
N ALA A 234 11.05 -14.42 10.07
CA ALA A 234 11.98 -14.14 11.15
C ALA A 234 12.89 -12.93 10.86
N ALA A 235 13.21 -12.67 9.58
CA ALA A 235 13.98 -11.49 9.16
C ALA A 235 13.25 -10.16 9.46
N PHE A 236 11.93 -10.19 9.63
CA PHE A 236 11.12 -9.04 10.03
C PHE A 236 10.83 -9.00 11.54
N GLY A 237 11.41 -9.92 12.31
CA GLY A 237 11.15 -10.07 13.75
C GLY A 237 9.82 -10.76 14.05
N THR A 238 9.15 -11.37 13.05
CA THR A 238 7.85 -12.01 13.24
C THR A 238 8.00 -13.52 13.38
N SER A 239 7.46 -14.06 14.47
CA SER A 239 7.44 -15.51 14.72
C SER A 239 6.23 -16.15 14.04
N VAL A 240 6.44 -17.32 13.45
CA VAL A 240 5.36 -18.16 12.91
C VAL A 240 5.47 -19.53 13.56
N ARG A 241 4.49 -19.90 14.39
CA ARG A 241 4.39 -21.23 14.99
C ARG A 241 3.72 -22.19 14.01
N ILE A 242 4.24 -23.40 13.86
CA ILE A 242 3.70 -24.42 12.94
C ILE A 242 3.07 -25.54 13.77
N GLU A 243 1.81 -25.84 13.51
CA GLU A 243 1.11 -27.00 14.07
C GLU A 243 0.45 -27.81 12.96
N GLY A 244 0.92 -29.06 12.78
CA GLY A 244 0.49 -29.88 11.65
C GLY A 244 0.84 -29.20 10.32
N GLY A 245 -0.19 -28.88 9.54
CA GLY A 245 -0.08 -28.19 8.24
C GLY A 245 -0.54 -26.73 8.27
N VAL A 246 -0.63 -26.11 9.46
CA VAL A 246 -1.10 -24.73 9.63
C VAL A 246 -0.04 -23.88 10.34
N GLY A 247 0.19 -22.67 9.82
CA GLY A 247 1.04 -21.66 10.47
C GLY A 247 0.21 -20.68 11.28
N TYR A 248 0.71 -20.21 12.41
CA TYR A 248 0.09 -19.21 13.27
C TYR A 248 1.07 -18.06 13.49
N VAL A 249 0.67 -16.85 13.08
CA VAL A 249 1.52 -15.65 13.18
C VAL A 249 1.40 -15.06 14.58
N ASP A 250 2.53 -14.73 15.18
CA ASP A 250 2.58 -13.97 16.43
C ASP A 250 2.31 -12.48 16.18
N LEU A 251 1.33 -11.93 16.91
CA LEU A 251 0.87 -10.55 16.77
C LEU A 251 1.45 -9.62 17.85
N THR A 252 2.36 -10.09 18.70
CA THR A 252 2.82 -9.36 19.90
C THR A 252 3.96 -8.34 19.67
N THR A 253 4.43 -8.15 18.43
CA THR A 253 5.59 -7.28 18.11
C THR A 253 5.25 -5.85 17.70
#